data_AF-A0A4U5J8E5-F1
#
_entry.id   AF-A0A4U5J8E5-F1
#
_cell.length_a   1.000
_cell.length_b   1.000
_cell.length_c   1.000
_cell.angle_alpha   90.00
_cell.angle_beta   90.00
_cell.angle_gamma   90.00
#
_symmetry.space_group_name_H-M   'P 1'
#
loop_
_entity.id
_entity.type
_entity.pdbx_description
1 polymer ?
#
loop_
_entity_poly.entity_id
_entity_poly.type
_entity_poly.pdbx_seq_one_letter_code
_entity_poly.pdbx_strand_id
1 'polypeptide(L)' 'MSNAPGIDVGRFGRTLVLIGFVTAVFLTLTADRLGGETFQIGAFAIGTMAFITAIVGFFIAAGSRVEA' A
#
# COMPACT_ATOMS: atom_id res chain seq x y z
N MET A 1 -10.08 -18.25 25.98
CA MET A 1 -9.81 -17.31 24.87
C MET A 1 -8.43 -17.66 24.33
N SER A 2 -8.35 -18.23 23.13
CA SER A 2 -7.09 -18.68 22.53
C SER A 2 -6.31 -17.48 22.01
N ASN A 3 -5.39 -16.96 22.82
CA ASN A 3 -4.32 -16.05 22.40
C ASN A 3 -3.29 -16.82 21.56
N ALA A 4 -3.65 -17.17 20.32
CA ALA A 4 -2.68 -17.62 19.35
C ALA A 4 -1.90 -16.40 18.82
N PRO A 5 -0.56 -16.47 18.66
CA PRO A 5 0.22 -15.44 17.97
C PRO A 5 -0.20 -15.38 16.49
N GLY A 6 -1.29 -14.66 16.20
CA GLY A 6 -1.78 -14.42 14.86
C GLY A 6 -1.05 -13.23 14.24
N ILE A 7 -0.89 -13.21 12.91
CA ILE A 7 -0.54 -11.93 12.24
C ILE A 7 -1.57 -10.90 12.69
N ASP A 8 -1.12 -9.69 13.02
CA ASP A 8 -2.01 -8.55 13.22
C ASP A 8 -2.58 -8.11 11.85
N VAL A 9 -3.48 -8.96 11.32
CA VAL A 9 -4.13 -8.80 10.01
C VAL A 9 -4.92 -7.50 10.01
N GLY A 10 -5.47 -7.11 11.16
CA GLY A 10 -6.19 -5.84 11.34
C GLY A 10 -5.29 -4.63 11.08
N ARG A 11 -4.11 -4.59 11.72
CA ARG A 11 -3.13 -3.52 11.50
C ARG A 11 -2.61 -3.49 10.06
N PHE A 12 -2.25 -4.65 9.51
CA PHE A 12 -1.76 -4.74 8.12
C PHE A 12 -2.84 -4.30 7.12
N GLY A 13 -4.07 -4.77 7.29
CA GLY A 13 -5.21 -4.38 6.46
C GLY A 13 -5.47 -2.86 6.50
N ARG A 14 -5.38 -2.24 7.68
CA ARG A 14 -5.48 -0.78 7.80
C ARG A 14 -4.41 -0.04 6.99
N THR A 15 -3.17 -0.52 7.04
CA THR A 15 -2.07 0.05 6.25
C THR A 15 -2.35 -0.09 4.75
N LEU A 16 -2.79 -1.26 4.28
CA LEU A 16 -3.13 -1.46 2.87
C LEU A 16 -4.27 -0.55 2.40
N VAL A 17 -5.30 -0.36 3.23
CA VAL A 17 -6.41 0.56 2.93
C VAL A 17 -5.90 1.99 2.78
N LEU A 18 -5.04 2.44 3.69
CA LEU A 18 -4.46 3.79 3.62
C LEU A 18 -3.60 3.97 2.35
N ILE A 19 -2.77 2.97 2.02
CA ILE A 19 -1.95 2.98 0.79
C ILE A 19 -2.86 3.06 -0.44
N GLY A 20 -3.87 2.19 -0.54
CA GLY A 20 -4.80 2.17 -1.65
C GLY A 20 -5.58 3.49 -1.80
N PHE A 21 -6.05 4.05 -0.68
CA PHE A 21 -6.76 5.32 -0.67
C PHE A 21 -5.88 6.48 -1.16
N VAL A 22 -4.67 6.62 -0.61
CA VAL A 22 -3.73 7.67 -1.03
C VAL A 22 -3.36 7.50 -2.51
N THR A 23 -3.12 6.27 -2.95
CA THR A 23 -2.82 5.96 -4.35
C THR A 23 -3.96 6.41 -5.26
N ALA A 24 -5.21 6.08 -4.90
CA ALA A 24 -6.38 6.49 -5.66
C ALA A 24 -6.49 8.02 -5.76
N VAL A 25 -6.33 8.73 -4.64
CA VAL A 25 -6.34 10.21 -4.61
C VAL A 25 -5.27 10.78 -5.54
N PHE A 26 -4.05 10.26 -5.48
CA PHE A 26 -2.96 10.71 -6.35
C PHE A 26 -3.25 10.44 -7.83
N LEU A 27 -3.80 9.28 -8.18
CA LEU A 27 -4.18 8.97 -9.55
C LEU A 27 -5.29 9.89 -10.06
N THR A 28 -6.31 10.18 -9.24
CA THR A 28 -7.37 11.14 -9.59
C THR A 28 -6.80 12.54 -9.83
N LEU A 29 -5.95 13.03 -8.93
CA LEU A 29 -5.30 14.34 -9.11
C LEU A 29 -4.39 14.40 -10.35
N THR A 30 -3.72 13.28 -10.65
CA THR A 30 -2.86 13.15 -11.82
C THR A 30 -3.68 13.14 -13.10
N ALA A 31 -4.84 12.48 -13.11
CA ALA A 31 -5.78 12.47 -14.23
C ALA A 31 -6.33 13.88 -14.53
N ASP A 32 -6.59 14.68 -13.50
CA ASP A 32 -7.07 16.05 -13.67
C ASP A 32 -5.97 17.03 -14.12
N ARG A 33 -4.71 16.76 -13.75
CA ARG A 33 -3.59 17.67 -14.05
C ARG A 33 -2.78 17.32 -15.29
N LEU A 34 -2.76 16.06 -15.70
CA LEU A 34 -1.91 15.57 -16.79
C LEU A 34 -2.75 14.85 -17.83
N GLY A 35 -2.40 15.04 -19.10
CA GLY A 35 -3.00 14.34 -20.23
C GLY A 35 -2.00 13.45 -20.96
N GLY A 36 -2.51 12.42 -21.65
CA GLY A 36 -1.75 11.60 -22.58
C GLY A 36 -0.59 10.82 -21.94
N GLU A 37 0.59 10.89 -22.56
CA GLU A 37 1.78 10.12 -22.17
C GLU A 37 2.27 10.46 -20.74
N THR A 38 2.18 11.73 -20.33
CA THR A 38 2.65 12.15 -19.00
C THR A 38 1.76 11.60 -17.89
N PHE A 39 0.47 11.39 -18.14
CA PHE A 39 -0.42 10.68 -17.21
C PHE A 39 0.00 9.22 -17.04
N GLN A 40 0.33 8.51 -18.13
CA GLN A 40 0.79 7.12 -18.06
C GLN A 40 2.07 6.97 -17.23
N ILE A 41 3.06 7.84 -17.47
CA ILE A 41 4.32 7.84 -16.71
C ILE A 41 4.04 8.12 -15.22
N GLY A 42 3.20 9.13 -14.93
CA GLY A 42 2.81 9.48 -13.56
C GLY A 42 2.09 8.32 -12.84
N ALA A 43 1.10 7.71 -13.50
CA ALA A 43 0.34 6.59 -12.95
C ALA A 43 1.24 5.38 -12.64
N PHE A 44 2.19 5.08 -13.53
CA PHE A 44 3.14 3.98 -13.31
C PHE A 44 4.06 4.26 -12.11
N ALA A 45 4.58 5.49 -11.98
CA ALA A 45 5.41 5.88 -10.85
C ALA A 45 4.64 5.80 -9.51
N ILE A 46 3.41 6.32 -9.48
CA ILE A 46 2.53 6.26 -8.31
C ILE A 46 2.23 4.81 -7.93
N GLY A 47 1.85 3.98 -8.90
CA GLY A 47 1.56 2.56 -8.68
C GLY A 47 2.77 1.78 -8.15
N THR A 48 3.96 2.05 -8.68
CA THR A 48 5.20 1.42 -8.24
C THR A 48 5.52 1.77 -6.78
N MET A 49 5.39 3.04 -6.40
CA MET A 49 5.61 3.47 -5.01
C MET A 49 4.61 2.84 -4.05
N ALA A 50 3.33 2.79 -4.44
CA ALA A 50 2.29 2.12 -3.66
C ALA A 50 2.62 0.64 -3.45
N PHE A 51 3.07 -0.04 -4.50
CA PHE A 51 3.44 -1.45 -4.47
C PHE A 51 4.63 -1.72 -3.55
N ILE A 52 5.71 -0.95 -3.67
CA ILE A 52 6.89 -1.06 -2.79
C ILE A 52 6.48 -0.87 -1.33
N THR A 53 5.66 0.15 -1.05
CA THR A 53 5.18 0.43 0.30
C THR A 53 4.34 -0.72 0.86
N ALA A 54 3.48 -1.33 0.04
CA ALA A 54 2.68 -2.49 0.43
C ALA A 54 3.55 -3.71 0.76
N ILE A 55 4.61 -3.97 -0.03
CA ILE A 55 5.57 -5.05 0.24
C ILE A 55 6.31 -4.82 1.56
N VAL A 56 6.80 -3.60 1.81
CA VAL A 56 7.48 -3.26 3.06
C VAL A 56 6.53 -3.46 4.25
N GLY A 57 5.29 -2.99 4.14
CA GLY A 57 4.26 -3.22 5.16
C GLY A 57 3.97 -4.70 5.40
N PHE A 58 3.98 -5.51 4.34
CA PHE A 58 3.82 -6.96 4.44
C PHE A 58 5.00 -7.61 5.16
N PHE A 59 6.24 -7.23 4.86
CA PHE A 59 7.42 -7.74 5.55
C PHE A 59 7.46 -7.35 7.02
N ILE A 60 7.01 -6.15 7.39
CA ILE A 60 6.87 -5.74 8.79
C ILE A 60 5.84 -6.64 9.51
N ALA A 61 4.70 -6.91 8.86
CA ALA A 61 3.68 -7.80 9.41
C ALA A 61 4.16 -9.26 9.50
N ALA A 62 4.90 -9.76 8.51
CA ALA A 62 5.43 -11.12 8.47
C ALA A 62 6.58 -11.32 9.46
N GLY A 63 7.50 -10.36 9.58
CA GLY A 63 8.62 -10.39 10.52
C GLY A 63 8.18 -10.43 11.98
N SER A 64 7.04 -9.80 12.31
CA SER A 64 6.44 -9.91 13.64
C SER A 64 6.01 -11.34 14.04
N ARG A 65 6.00 -12.31 13.11
CA ARG A 65 5.85 -13.74 13.43
C ARG A 65 7.14 -14.47 13.71
N VAL A 66 8.28 -14.00 13.20
CA VAL A 66 9.58 -14.66 13.36
C VAL A 66 10.16 -14.36 14.75
N GLU A 67 9.84 -13.21 15.31
CA GLU A 67 10.22 -12.80 16.67
C GLU A 67 9.23 -13.27 17.76
N ALA A 68 8.15 -13.98 17.41
CA ALA A 68 7.07 -14.41 18.30
C ALA A 68 7.19 -15.87 18.77
#